data_AF-A0A1V4VL70-F1
#
_entry.id   AF-A0A1V4VL70-F1
#
_cell.length_a   1.000
_cell.length_b   1.000
_cell.length_c   1.000
_cell.angle_alpha   90.00
_cell.angle_beta   90.00
_cell.angle_gamma   90.00
#
_symmetry.space_group_name_H-M   'P 1'
#
loop_
_entity.id
_entity.type
_entity.pdbx_description
1 polymer ?
#
loop_
_entity_poly.entity_id
_entity_poly.type
_entity_poly.pdbx_seq_one_letter_code
_entity_poly.pdbx_strand_id
1 'polypeptide(L)' 'MYLIRDLRQLKAVELSLEGERYLCRTEMPGCSYEAFKAIGLRPPNHVTRIN' A
#
# COMPACT_ATOMS: atom_id res chain seq x y z
N MET A 1 -11.87 -15.71 7.87
CA MET A 1 -11.89 -14.23 7.73
C MET A 1 -10.56 -13.78 7.10
N TYR A 2 -10.54 -13.56 5.78
CA TYR A 2 -9.28 -13.39 5.00
C TYR A 2 -8.83 -11.93 4.85
N LEU A 3 -9.74 -10.98 5.11
CA LEU A 3 -9.53 -9.55 4.87
C LEU A 3 -8.31 -8.95 5.58
N ILE A 4 -8.17 -9.20 6.90
CA ILE A 4 -7.05 -8.69 7.70
C ILE A 4 -5.74 -9.38 7.29
N ARG A 5 -5.80 -10.65 6.89
CA ARG A 5 -4.63 -11.39 6.41
C ARG A 5 -4.11 -10.79 5.10
N ASP A 6 -4.99 -10.38 4.21
CA ASP A 6 -4.64 -9.75 2.93
C ASP A 6 -4.08 -8.34 3.14
N LEU A 7 -4.68 -7.54 4.03
CA LEU A 7 -4.13 -6.23 4.40
C LEU A 7 -2.70 -6.33 4.98
N ARG A 8 -2.42 -7.35 5.80
CA ARG A 8 -1.07 -7.55 6.38
C ARG A 8 0.01 -7.87 5.34
N GLN A 9 -0.39 -8.31 4.15
CA GLN A 9 0.53 -8.63 3.05
C GLN A 9 0.92 -7.38 2.25
N LEU A 10 0.18 -6.26 2.37
CA LEU A 10 0.61 -4.99 1.81
C LEU A 10 1.89 -4.52 2.53
N LYS A 11 3.00 -4.42 1.80
CA LYS A 11 4.29 -3.95 2.31
C LYS A 11 4.66 -2.63 1.67
N ALA A 12 5.52 -1.86 2.34
CA ALA A 12 6.10 -0.64 1.84
C ALA A 12 7.61 -0.63 2.06
N VAL A 13 8.37 -0.13 1.08
CA VAL A 13 9.81 0.08 1.15
C VAL A 13 10.13 1.53 0.77
N GLU A 14 11.06 2.13 1.50
CA GLU A 14 11.60 3.44 1.14
C GLU A 14 12.73 3.25 0.12
N LEU A 15 12.66 3.98 -0.99
CA LEU A 15 13.67 4.00 -2.04
C LEU A 15 14.22 5.41 -2.19
N SER A 16 15.53 5.54 -2.34
CA SER A 16 16.19 6.80 -2.70
C SER A 16 16.67 6.70 -4.15
N LEU A 17 16.21 7.63 -5.00
CA LEU A 17 16.58 7.71 -6.41
C LEU A 17 16.85 9.17 -6.75
N GLU A 18 18.05 9.48 -7.23
CA GLU A 18 18.45 10.84 -7.65
C GLU A 18 18.28 11.92 -6.55
N GLY A 19 18.50 11.55 -5.29
CA GLY A 19 18.31 12.46 -4.14
C GLY A 19 16.87 12.62 -3.69
N GLU A 20 15.92 12.01 -4.40
CA GLU A 20 14.50 11.99 -4.05
C GLU A 20 14.14 10.70 -3.32
N ARG A 21 13.24 10.80 -2.34
CA ARG A 21 12.78 9.64 -1.55
C ARG A 21 11.36 9.25 -1.97
N TYR A 22 11.14 7.95 -2.06
CA TYR A 22 9.88 7.37 -2.49
C TYR A 22 9.46 6.28 -1.52
N LEU A 23 8.16 6.23 -1.22
CA LEU A 23 7.54 5.11 -0.56
C LEU A 23 6.85 4.25 -1.61
N CYS A 24 7.43 3.07 -1.85
CA CYS A 24 6.95 2.10 -2.82
C CYS A 24 6.23 0.97 -2.09
N ARG A 25 5.03 0.61 -2.56
CA ARG A 25 4.17 -0.40 -1.96
C ARG A 25 3.98 -1.58 -2.91
N THR A 26 3.84 -2.76 -2.34
CA THR A 26 3.46 -3.95 -3.10
C THR A 26 2.06 -3.80 -3.68
N GLU A 27 1.73 -4.61 -4.69
CA GLU A 27 0.36 -4.70 -5.18
C GLU A 27 -0.60 -5.16 -4.08
N MET A 28 -1.88 -4.77 -4.19
CA MET A 28 -2.93 -5.16 -3.26
C MET A 28 -3.26 -6.64 -3.45
N PRO A 29 -2.97 -7.51 -2.45
CA PRO A 29 -3.25 -8.94 -2.57
C PRO A 29 -4.71 -9.26 -2.20
N GLY A 30 -5.30 -10.25 -2.87
CA GLY A 30 -6.59 -10.82 -2.48
C GLY A 30 -7.71 -9.79 -2.34
N CYS A 31 -8.39 -9.78 -1.19
CA CYS A 31 -9.53 -8.89 -0.90
C CYS A 31 -9.14 -7.58 -0.19
N SER A 32 -7.88 -7.13 -0.30
CA SER A 32 -7.41 -5.95 0.42
C SER A 32 -8.05 -4.64 -0.10
N TYR A 33 -8.45 -4.59 -1.36
CA TYR A 33 -9.20 -3.46 -1.93
C TYR A 33 -10.58 -3.30 -1.27
N GLU A 34 -11.29 -4.39 -1.06
CA GLU A 34 -12.59 -4.46 -0.40
C GLU A 34 -12.48 -4.01 1.06
N ALA A 35 -11.33 -4.25 1.70
CA ALA A 35 -11.07 -3.80 3.05
C ALA A 35 -11.05 -2.27 3.14
N PHE A 36 -10.33 -1.61 2.23
CA PHE A 36 -10.30 -0.15 2.12
C PHE A 36 -11.68 0.42 1.79
N LYS A 37 -12.41 -0.21 0.85
CA LYS A 37 -13.78 0.18 0.50
C LYS A 37 -14.74 0.08 1.68
N ALA A 38 -14.67 -0.98 2.47
CA ALA A 38 -15.56 -1.20 3.62
C ALA A 38 -15.40 -0.15 4.72
N ILE A 39 -14.18 0.38 4.88
CA ILE A 39 -13.87 1.42 5.88
C ILE A 39 -13.90 2.84 5.29
N GLY A 40 -14.29 2.99 4.02
CA GLY A 40 -14.40 4.29 3.35
C GLY A 40 -13.05 5.00 3.11
N LEU A 41 -11.94 4.27 3.15
CA LEU A 41 -10.62 4.82 2.88
C LEU A 41 -10.21 4.55 1.43
N ARG A 42 -9.49 5.50 0.84
CA ARG A 42 -8.87 5.29 -0.47
C ARG A 42 -7.63 4.39 -0.30
N PRO A 43 -7.46 3.35 -1.13
CA PRO A 43 -6.22 2.59 -1.15
C PRO A 43 -5.01 3.50 -1.40
N PRO A 44 -3.86 3.24 -0.76
CA PRO A 44 -2.66 4.04 -0.97
C PRO A 44 -2.10 3.82 -2.37
N ASN A 45 -1.44 4.85 -2.91
CA ASN A 45 -0.74 4.74 -4.20
C ASN A 45 0.41 3.74 -4.12
N HIS A 46 0.69 3.06 -5.24
CA HIS A 46 1.84 2.14 -5.36
C HIS A 46 3.17 2.86 -5.14
N VAL A 47 3.30 4.07 -5.66
CA VAL A 47 4.49 4.92 -5.45
C VAL A 47 4.04 6.27 -4.94
N THR A 48 4.72 6.78 -3.94
CA THR A 48 4.47 8.12 -3.40
C THR A 48 5.82 8.77 -3.12
N ARG A 49 6.11 9.93 -3.70
CA ARG A 49 7.27 10.73 -3.29
C ARG A 49 7.08 11.17 -1.84
N ILE A 50 8.11 11.01 -1.01
CA ILE A 50 8.11 11.41 0.39
C ILE A 50 9.23 12.43 0.60
N ASN A 51 8.92 13.50 1.32
CA ASN A 51 9.83 14.62 1.56
C ASN A 51 10.46 14.49 2.94
#